data_AF-A0A2J6HPP1-F1
#
_entry.id   AF-A0A2J6HPP1-F1
#
_cell.length_a   1.000
_cell.length_b   1.000
_cell.length_c   1.000
_cell.angle_alpha   90.00
_cell.angle_beta   90.00
_cell.angle_gamma   90.00
#
_symmetry.space_group_name_H-M   'P 1'
#
loop_
_entity.id
_entity.type
_entity.pdbx_description
1 polymer ?
#
loop_
_entity_poly.entity_id
_entity_poly.type
_entity_poly.pdbx_seq_one_letter_code
_entity_poly.pdbx_strand_id
1 'polypeptide(L)'
;MNDINKEVLQYVHTVSGDGGYFALDGVPQNVTYGMTSYEKGSLIIHTLRNYLGDDVFFEAARYYLDEYSFDDASSEELRDAFAESSGVNLDGFFDNWVFQPGRPGFVLEGMEEAEPGRYDVTIRQKGKGRSFYGNDNRFEIAFYDDAMNREIRQFAFDGEVGTNQYDDLPFEPVAVVIDPEYKMMDAVTDLGHIFKNTGLVNFADEYIKADITNLGADSIYLHMTHYWVAPDPVEPPLPGLTLSDYRYWHVDGVFPENVEGQMHFFYSKAGNLDNNIITDPNDSIVLLYRPHAGVPWEQISFSQLGPWSVGYLITDEIKKGDYTLAVWDEEYVGQEETYMKPSEMLVYPNPSEDRFTFVLSTQEPVTIEVFGLDGKRVFATAPGKNSVVWDAADCPAGTYTATMLKDGVVIVSETLIKSR
;
A
#
# COMPACT_ATOMS: atom_id res chain seq x y z
N MET A 1 -13.38 11.52 10.77
CA MET A 1 -12.04 11.00 11.09
C MET A 1 -11.04 11.53 10.08
N ASN A 2 -11.28 11.27 8.79
CA ASN A 2 -10.33 11.53 7.69
C ASN A 2 -9.83 12.97 7.62
N ASP A 3 -10.68 13.98 7.79
CA ASP A 3 -10.26 15.39 7.76
C ASP A 3 -9.14 15.68 8.79
N ILE A 4 -9.36 15.29 10.06
CA ILE A 4 -8.36 15.48 11.12
C ILE A 4 -7.17 14.54 10.90
N ASN A 5 -7.40 13.29 10.49
CA ASN A 5 -6.31 12.34 10.25
C ASN A 5 -5.34 12.86 9.19
N LYS A 6 -5.88 13.33 8.06
CA LYS A 6 -5.13 13.97 6.98
C LYS A 6 -4.29 15.13 7.48
N GLU A 7 -4.90 16.08 8.19
CA GLU A 7 -4.19 17.26 8.68
C GLU A 7 -3.00 16.86 9.55
N VAL A 8 -3.17 15.88 10.43
CA VAL A 8 -2.07 15.43 11.29
C VAL A 8 -1.02 14.66 10.48
N LEU A 9 -1.41 13.77 9.56
CA LEU A 9 -0.47 13.03 8.71
C LEU A 9 0.39 13.98 7.87
N GLN A 10 -0.22 15.02 7.31
CA GLN A 10 0.45 15.97 6.44
C GLN A 10 1.29 16.99 7.20
N TYR A 11 0.83 17.50 8.34
CA TYR A 11 1.41 18.73 8.92
C TYR A 11 2.10 18.55 10.27
N VAL A 12 1.77 17.55 11.09
CA VAL A 12 2.25 17.48 12.50
C VAL A 12 3.77 17.57 12.62
N HIS A 13 4.48 16.92 11.71
CA HIS A 13 5.94 16.83 11.72
C HIS A 13 6.63 18.00 11.01
N THR A 14 5.85 18.87 10.37
CA THR A 14 6.34 20.02 9.61
C THR A 14 6.43 21.24 10.51
N VAL A 15 7.16 22.27 10.06
CA VAL A 15 7.27 23.55 10.79
C VAL A 15 5.94 24.28 10.98
N SER A 16 4.92 23.92 10.19
CA SER A 16 3.56 24.47 10.32
C SER A 16 2.72 23.75 11.38
N GLY A 17 3.13 22.55 11.79
CA GLY A 17 2.57 21.81 12.92
C GLY A 17 3.50 21.90 14.13
N ASP A 18 3.91 20.76 14.67
CA ASP A 18 4.77 20.67 15.86
C ASP A 18 6.26 20.58 15.51
N GLY A 19 6.62 20.46 14.23
CA GLY A 19 8.01 20.42 13.77
C GLY A 19 8.75 19.10 14.05
N GLY A 20 8.02 18.03 14.35
CA GLY A 20 8.60 16.70 14.53
C GLY A 20 7.55 15.61 14.76
N TYR A 21 7.97 14.36 14.64
CA TYR A 21 7.17 13.23 15.07
C TYR A 21 7.38 13.03 16.57
N PHE A 22 6.37 13.35 17.37
CA PHE A 22 6.41 13.16 18.82
C PHE A 22 5.48 12.02 19.24
N ALA A 23 5.91 11.30 20.29
CA ALA A 23 5.01 10.45 21.07
C ALA A 23 3.94 11.33 21.74
N LEU A 24 2.77 10.76 22.02
CA LEU A 24 1.77 11.47 22.83
C LEU A 24 2.24 11.53 24.29
N ASP A 25 2.97 10.51 24.73
CA ASP A 25 3.64 10.56 26.02
C ASP A 25 4.87 11.48 25.98
N GLY A 26 5.00 12.35 26.98
CA GLY A 26 6.16 13.23 27.13
C GLY A 26 6.33 14.29 26.03
N VAL A 27 5.25 14.81 25.43
CA VAL A 27 5.32 15.89 24.42
C VAL A 27 6.18 17.07 24.91
N PRO A 28 7.17 17.55 24.13
CA PRO A 28 8.05 18.64 24.57
C PRO A 28 7.28 19.91 24.94
N GLN A 29 7.71 20.60 26.00
CA GLN A 29 7.01 21.74 26.58
C GLN A 29 6.71 22.87 25.58
N ASN A 30 7.59 23.08 24.60
CA ASN A 30 7.43 24.11 23.58
C ASN A 30 6.34 23.81 22.54
N VAL A 31 5.85 22.56 22.48
CA VAL A 31 4.80 22.10 21.54
C VAL A 31 3.66 21.33 22.24
N THR A 32 3.61 21.36 23.57
CA THR A 32 2.58 20.64 24.37
C THR A 32 1.14 20.99 24.00
N TYR A 33 0.88 22.21 23.53
CA TYR A 33 -0.46 22.65 23.11
C TYR A 33 -0.64 22.60 21.57
N GLY A 34 0.09 21.71 20.91
CA GLY A 34 0.09 21.52 19.46
C GLY A 34 -0.68 20.28 18.99
N MET A 35 -0.46 19.94 17.72
CA MET A 35 -1.20 18.92 16.99
C MET A 35 -1.03 17.51 17.54
N THR A 36 0.12 17.22 18.17
CA THR A 36 0.42 15.94 18.81
C THR A 36 -0.49 15.71 20.01
N SER A 37 -0.70 16.73 20.84
CA SER A 37 -1.51 16.56 22.06
C SER A 37 -3.01 16.57 21.79
N TYR A 38 -3.46 17.42 20.86
CA TYR A 38 -4.89 17.62 20.61
C TYR A 38 -5.41 16.73 19.49
N GLU A 39 -5.01 16.99 18.24
CA GLU A 39 -5.53 16.29 17.08
C GLU A 39 -5.09 14.83 17.08
N LYS A 40 -3.77 14.53 17.16
CA LYS A 40 -3.27 13.14 17.28
C LYS A 40 -3.85 12.47 18.54
N GLY A 41 -3.87 13.15 19.69
CA GLY A 41 -4.44 12.61 20.93
C GLY A 41 -5.91 12.19 20.79
N SER A 42 -6.74 13.02 20.14
CA SER A 42 -8.16 12.72 19.90
C SER A 42 -8.35 11.52 18.97
N LEU A 43 -7.51 11.40 17.93
CA LEU A 43 -7.51 10.26 17.00
C LEU A 43 -7.10 8.96 17.71
N ILE A 44 -6.13 9.00 18.63
CA ILE A 44 -5.69 7.83 19.42
C ILE A 44 -6.82 7.30 20.28
N ILE A 45 -7.48 8.18 21.04
CA ILE A 45 -8.59 7.77 21.91
C ILE A 45 -9.77 7.24 21.09
N HIS A 46 -10.06 7.83 19.92
CA HIS A 46 -11.07 7.29 19.02
C HIS A 46 -10.67 5.90 18.49
N THR A 47 -9.41 5.70 18.13
CA THR A 47 -8.89 4.39 17.71
C THR A 47 -8.99 3.37 18.85
N LEU A 48 -8.68 3.75 20.09
CA LEU A 48 -8.82 2.89 21.28
C LEU A 48 -10.29 2.47 21.50
N ARG A 49 -11.22 3.40 21.31
CA ARG A 49 -12.66 3.10 21.35
C ARG A 49 -13.05 2.01 20.35
N ASN A 50 -12.55 2.09 19.12
CA ASN A 50 -12.83 1.08 18.11
C ASN A 50 -12.09 -0.24 18.38
N TYR A 51 -10.88 -0.17 18.94
CA TYR A 51 -10.09 -1.33 19.34
C TYR A 51 -10.80 -2.18 20.41
N LEU A 52 -11.43 -1.52 21.39
CA LEU A 52 -12.18 -2.17 22.48
C LEU A 52 -13.65 -2.45 22.13
N GLY A 53 -14.24 -1.61 21.29
CA GLY A 53 -15.68 -1.51 21.10
C GLY A 53 -16.34 -0.55 22.11
N ASP A 54 -17.47 0.04 21.72
CA ASP A 54 -18.13 1.12 22.47
C ASP A 54 -18.42 0.79 23.93
N ASP A 55 -19.08 -0.34 24.19
CA ASP A 55 -19.54 -0.70 25.54
C ASP A 55 -18.36 -0.87 26.50
N VAL A 56 -17.33 -1.61 26.07
CA VAL A 56 -16.11 -1.87 26.83
C VAL A 56 -15.33 -0.57 27.05
N PHE A 57 -15.20 0.26 26.01
CA PHE A 57 -14.51 1.54 26.10
C PHE A 57 -15.16 2.48 27.11
N PHE A 58 -16.49 2.66 27.07
CA PHE A 58 -17.17 3.58 27.98
C PHE A 58 -17.26 3.04 29.40
N GLU A 59 -17.25 1.72 29.60
CA GLU A 59 -17.09 1.12 30.93
C GLU A 59 -15.70 1.40 31.50
N ALA A 60 -14.64 1.13 30.73
CA ALA A 60 -13.26 1.41 31.11
C ALA A 60 -13.00 2.89 31.39
N ALA A 61 -13.59 3.79 30.59
CA ALA A 61 -13.50 5.23 30.83
C ALA A 61 -14.14 5.66 32.15
N ARG A 62 -15.28 5.07 32.53
CA ARG A 62 -15.90 5.33 33.85
C ARG A 62 -15.04 4.81 34.98
N TYR A 63 -14.53 3.58 34.84
CA TYR A 63 -13.62 2.97 35.82
C TYR A 63 -12.40 3.86 36.06
N TYR A 64 -11.72 4.28 35.01
CA TYR A 64 -10.57 5.19 35.10
C TYR A 64 -10.91 6.52 35.81
N LEU A 65 -12.03 7.15 35.46
CA LEU A 65 -12.44 8.42 36.08
C LEU A 65 -12.83 8.28 37.56
N ASP A 66 -13.39 7.14 37.94
CA ASP A 66 -13.75 6.84 39.33
C ASP A 66 -12.50 6.54 40.18
N GLU A 67 -11.54 5.78 39.63
CA GLU A 67 -10.29 5.40 40.32
C GLU A 67 -9.37 6.60 40.56
N TYR A 68 -9.14 7.42 39.53
CA TYR A 68 -8.25 8.58 39.59
C TYR A 68 -8.96 9.89 39.95
N SER A 69 -10.13 9.78 40.61
CA SER A 69 -10.93 10.95 40.96
C SER A 69 -10.17 11.88 41.91
N PHE A 70 -10.03 13.15 41.51
CA PHE A 70 -9.31 14.20 42.26
C PHE A 70 -7.80 13.96 42.42
N ASP A 71 -7.21 13.07 41.62
CA ASP A 71 -5.76 12.82 41.57
C ASP A 71 -5.18 13.16 40.19
N ASP A 72 -3.86 13.10 40.05
CA ASP A 72 -3.19 13.06 38.75
C ASP A 72 -3.03 11.62 38.23
N ALA A 73 -2.93 11.47 36.91
CA ALA A 73 -2.78 10.18 36.25
C ALA A 73 -1.88 10.29 35.02
N SER A 74 -1.02 9.29 34.83
CA SER A 74 -0.13 9.15 33.67
C SER A 74 -0.76 8.36 32.52
N SER A 75 -0.07 8.35 31.38
CA SER A 75 -0.45 7.53 30.22
C SER A 75 -0.45 6.03 30.55
N GLU A 76 0.52 5.57 31.35
CA GLU A 76 0.60 4.18 31.84
C GLU A 76 -0.55 3.84 32.77
N GLU A 77 -0.94 4.76 33.66
CA GLU A 77 -2.08 4.57 34.56
C GLU A 77 -3.41 4.51 33.80
N LEU A 78 -3.58 5.33 32.75
CA LEU A 78 -4.70 5.21 31.83
C LEU A 78 -4.74 3.83 31.16
N ARG A 79 -3.59 3.35 30.64
CA ARG A 79 -3.48 2.01 30.03
C ARG A 79 -3.90 0.94 31.03
N ASP A 80 -3.32 0.97 32.23
CA ASP A 80 -3.49 -0.07 33.24
C ASP A 80 -4.94 -0.12 33.74
N ALA A 81 -5.57 1.05 33.96
CA ALA A 81 -6.99 1.13 34.33
C ALA A 81 -7.92 0.62 33.23
N PHE A 82 -7.64 0.97 31.97
CA PHE A 82 -8.43 0.45 30.85
C PHE A 82 -8.24 -1.05 30.67
N ALA A 83 -7.02 -1.56 30.83
CA ALA A 83 -6.72 -2.99 30.75
C ALA A 83 -7.38 -3.78 31.89
N GLU A 84 -7.35 -3.26 33.11
CA GLU A 84 -8.00 -3.86 34.27
C GLU A 84 -9.52 -3.93 34.10
N SER A 85 -10.15 -2.82 33.67
CA SER A 85 -11.60 -2.79 33.49
C SER A 85 -12.08 -3.62 32.30
N SER A 86 -11.33 -3.64 31.19
CA SER A 86 -11.75 -4.33 29.96
C SER A 86 -11.35 -5.81 29.92
N GLY A 87 -10.34 -6.21 30.70
CA GLY A 87 -9.71 -7.53 30.60
C GLY A 87 -8.87 -7.73 29.33
N VAL A 88 -8.62 -6.67 28.56
CA VAL A 88 -7.82 -6.69 27.33
C VAL A 88 -6.40 -6.21 27.65
N ASN A 89 -5.38 -6.92 27.17
CA ASN A 89 -4.01 -6.41 27.24
C ASN A 89 -3.87 -5.22 26.27
N LEU A 90 -3.49 -4.05 26.79
CA LEU A 90 -3.37 -2.82 26.03
C LEU A 90 -1.91 -2.36 25.83
N ASP A 91 -0.93 -3.18 26.21
CA ASP A 91 0.49 -2.87 26.00
C ASP A 91 0.79 -2.60 24.52
N GLY A 92 0.42 -3.52 23.62
CA GLY A 92 0.67 -3.35 22.18
C GLY A 92 -0.07 -2.15 21.57
N PHE A 93 -1.26 -1.81 22.08
CA PHE A 93 -1.95 -0.58 21.66
C PHE A 93 -1.18 0.66 22.09
N PHE A 94 -0.86 0.79 23.37
CA PHE A 94 -0.20 2.00 23.88
C PHE A 94 1.22 2.15 23.34
N ASP A 95 1.96 1.05 23.15
CA ASP A 95 3.27 1.05 22.49
C ASP A 95 3.18 1.58 21.06
N ASN A 96 2.14 1.20 20.31
CA ASN A 96 1.96 1.64 18.93
C ASN A 96 1.57 3.10 18.79
N TRP A 97 0.70 3.59 19.67
CA TRP A 97 -0.03 4.83 19.43
C TRP A 97 0.34 5.95 20.41
N VAL A 98 0.69 5.63 21.65
CA VAL A 98 0.88 6.60 22.75
C VAL A 98 2.36 6.83 23.05
N PHE A 99 3.10 5.76 23.31
CA PHE A 99 4.47 5.81 23.83
C PHE A 99 5.55 6.02 22.76
N GLN A 100 5.21 5.88 21.49
CA GLN A 100 6.15 6.01 20.40
C GLN A 100 5.75 7.11 19.39
N PRO A 101 6.74 7.76 18.75
CA PRO A 101 6.48 8.72 17.69
C PRO A 101 6.02 8.00 16.41
N GLY A 102 5.46 8.80 15.50
CA GLY A 102 4.98 8.29 14.22
C GLY A 102 3.68 7.49 14.35
N ARG A 103 3.34 6.77 13.28
CA ARG A 103 2.10 5.98 13.11
C ARG A 103 2.32 4.80 12.16
N PRO A 104 1.65 3.65 12.36
CA PRO A 104 1.63 2.57 11.39
C PRO A 104 0.70 2.93 10.22
N GLY A 105 1.02 2.45 9.03
CA GLY A 105 0.09 2.31 7.91
C GLY A 105 -0.09 0.83 7.61
N PHE A 106 -1.31 0.39 7.34
CA PHE A 106 -1.60 -1.02 7.06
C PHE A 106 -1.91 -1.18 5.58
N VAL A 107 -1.10 -1.96 4.88
CA VAL A 107 -1.17 -2.13 3.43
C VAL A 107 -1.63 -3.54 3.13
N LEU A 108 -2.67 -3.67 2.30
CA LEU A 108 -3.08 -4.96 1.75
C LEU A 108 -2.01 -5.44 0.75
N GLU A 109 -1.32 -6.53 1.06
CA GLU A 109 -0.35 -7.13 0.15
C GLU A 109 -1.04 -8.05 -0.86
N GLY A 110 -2.14 -8.69 -0.43
CA GLY A 110 -2.97 -9.52 -1.31
C GLY A 110 -4.05 -10.30 -0.58
N MET A 111 -4.98 -10.82 -1.38
CA MET A 111 -5.96 -11.83 -1.01
C MET A 111 -5.82 -12.99 -2.00
N GLU A 112 -5.52 -14.17 -1.50
CA GLU A 112 -5.36 -15.38 -2.33
C GLU A 112 -6.38 -16.44 -1.93
N GLU A 113 -7.05 -17.03 -2.91
CA GLU A 113 -7.84 -18.25 -2.68
C GLU A 113 -6.87 -19.44 -2.55
N ALA A 114 -6.47 -19.76 -1.32
CA ALA A 114 -5.52 -20.82 -1.03
C ALA A 114 -6.10 -22.22 -1.31
N GLU A 115 -7.41 -22.38 -1.07
CA GLU A 115 -8.23 -23.54 -1.40
C GLU A 115 -9.63 -23.06 -1.79
N PRO A 116 -10.43 -23.83 -2.55
CA PRO A 116 -11.79 -23.41 -2.93
C PRO A 116 -12.62 -22.94 -1.73
N GLY A 117 -12.97 -21.65 -1.68
CA GLY A 117 -13.71 -21.01 -0.59
C GLY A 117 -12.90 -20.65 0.66
N ARG A 118 -11.57 -20.84 0.67
CA ARG A 118 -10.65 -20.39 1.72
C ARG A 118 -9.72 -19.30 1.19
N TYR A 119 -9.81 -18.13 1.81
CA TYR A 119 -9.04 -16.95 1.43
C TYR A 119 -8.00 -16.61 2.49
N ASP A 120 -6.75 -16.49 2.06
CA ASP A 120 -5.65 -16.00 2.87
C ASP A 120 -5.48 -14.50 2.56
N VAL A 121 -5.64 -13.65 3.57
CA VAL A 121 -5.45 -12.20 3.45
C VAL A 121 -4.15 -11.82 4.14
N THR A 122 -3.25 -11.16 3.40
CA THR A 122 -1.95 -10.72 3.91
C THR A 122 -1.88 -9.20 3.99
N ILE A 123 -1.51 -8.69 5.16
CA ILE A 123 -1.37 -7.25 5.42
C ILE A 123 0.03 -6.97 5.96
N ARG A 124 0.66 -5.92 5.43
CA ARG A 124 1.95 -5.40 5.89
C ARG A 124 1.78 -4.09 6.65
N GLN A 125 2.53 -3.95 7.72
CA GLN A 125 2.72 -2.69 8.42
C GLN A 125 3.85 -1.89 7.76
N LYS A 126 3.56 -0.64 7.40
CA LYS A 126 4.54 0.39 7.03
C LYS A 126 4.57 1.49 8.10
N GLY A 127 5.60 2.33 8.08
CA GLY A 127 5.83 3.34 9.11
C GLY A 127 5.82 4.76 8.56
N LYS A 128 5.03 5.65 9.18
CA LYS A 128 5.12 7.10 9.00
C LYS A 128 5.78 7.73 10.22
N GLY A 129 7.04 8.16 10.08
CA GLY A 129 7.79 8.77 11.18
C GLY A 129 8.16 7.81 12.32
N ARG A 130 8.24 6.50 12.03
CA ARG A 130 8.62 5.43 12.95
C ARG A 130 9.49 4.39 12.26
N SER A 131 10.29 3.65 13.03
CA SER A 131 11.22 2.62 12.53
C SER A 131 11.02 1.24 13.16
N PHE A 132 9.89 1.01 13.84
CA PHE A 132 9.56 -0.26 14.49
C PHE A 132 8.19 -0.75 14.01
N TYR A 133 8.01 -2.07 14.05
CA TYR A 133 6.72 -2.71 13.82
C TYR A 133 6.02 -3.01 15.15
N GLY A 134 4.74 -2.68 15.20
CA GLY A 134 3.89 -2.89 16.36
C GLY A 134 3.36 -4.31 16.47
N ASN A 135 3.02 -4.71 17.68
CA ASN A 135 2.27 -5.92 17.98
C ASN A 135 0.82 -5.56 18.35
N ASP A 136 -0.02 -6.59 18.52
CA ASP A 136 -1.44 -6.48 18.87
C ASP A 136 -2.20 -5.53 17.92
N ASN A 137 -1.82 -5.48 16.65
CA ASN A 137 -2.57 -4.72 15.65
C ASN A 137 -3.91 -5.40 15.48
N ARG A 138 -5.02 -4.67 15.64
CA ARG A 138 -6.38 -5.19 15.50
C ARG A 138 -7.29 -4.15 14.88
N PHE A 139 -8.00 -4.52 13.83
CA PHE A 139 -8.93 -3.65 13.11
C PHE A 139 -9.92 -4.48 12.28
N GLU A 140 -10.90 -3.81 11.70
CA GLU A 140 -11.88 -4.41 10.81
C GLU A 140 -11.39 -4.41 9.36
N ILE A 141 -11.69 -5.47 8.62
CA ILE A 141 -11.60 -5.51 7.16
C ILE A 141 -12.96 -5.89 6.59
N ALA A 142 -13.32 -5.36 5.42
CA ALA A 142 -14.52 -5.73 4.68
C ALA A 142 -14.17 -6.52 3.43
N PHE A 143 -14.81 -7.66 3.26
CA PHE A 143 -14.85 -8.41 2.01
C PHE A 143 -16.07 -7.95 1.19
N TYR A 144 -15.91 -7.84 -0.13
CA TYR A 144 -17.01 -7.52 -1.05
C TYR A 144 -17.14 -8.58 -2.13
N ASP A 145 -18.36 -8.96 -2.50
CA ASP A 145 -18.63 -9.74 -3.72
C ASP A 145 -18.85 -8.83 -4.95
N ASP A 146 -19.08 -9.45 -6.12
CA ASP A 146 -19.35 -8.77 -7.39
C ASP A 146 -20.65 -7.93 -7.39
N ALA A 147 -21.58 -8.23 -6.48
CA ALA A 147 -22.82 -7.51 -6.26
C ALA A 147 -22.72 -6.42 -5.19
N MET A 148 -21.52 -6.17 -4.65
CA MET A 148 -21.23 -5.22 -3.56
C MET A 148 -21.91 -5.58 -2.23
N ASN A 149 -22.34 -6.83 -2.04
CA ASN A 149 -22.62 -7.32 -0.70
C ASN A 149 -21.32 -7.33 0.08
N ARG A 150 -21.38 -6.99 1.37
CA ARG A 150 -20.19 -6.88 2.20
C ARG A 150 -20.28 -7.71 3.47
N GLU A 151 -19.16 -8.24 3.89
CA GLU A 151 -19.00 -8.97 5.14
C GLU A 151 -17.78 -8.42 5.89
N ILE A 152 -17.99 -7.98 7.14
CA ILE A 152 -16.92 -7.41 7.96
C ILE A 152 -16.32 -8.49 8.86
N ARG A 153 -14.99 -8.55 8.94
CA ARG A 153 -14.22 -9.46 9.78
C ARG A 153 -13.17 -8.69 10.55
N GLN A 154 -12.72 -9.28 11.67
CA GLN A 154 -11.60 -8.76 12.44
C GLN A 154 -10.30 -9.30 11.85
N PHE A 155 -9.33 -8.42 11.66
CA PHE A 155 -7.96 -8.77 11.32
C PHE A 155 -7.06 -8.44 12.52
N ALA A 156 -6.14 -9.34 12.84
CA ALA A 156 -5.18 -9.12 13.90
C ALA A 156 -3.84 -9.79 13.60
N PHE A 157 -2.74 -9.12 13.91
CA PHE A 157 -1.40 -9.65 13.69
C PHE A 157 -0.33 -8.90 14.49
N ASP A 158 0.84 -9.54 14.62
CA ASP A 158 2.03 -9.00 15.24
C ASP A 158 3.13 -8.72 14.20
N GLY A 159 3.97 -7.73 14.49
CA GLY A 159 5.15 -7.42 13.70
C GLY A 159 4.84 -6.81 12.33
N GLU A 160 5.71 -7.10 11.36
CA GLU A 160 5.70 -6.45 10.05
C GLU A 160 4.60 -6.96 9.13
N VAL A 161 4.38 -8.28 9.07
CA VAL A 161 3.45 -8.90 8.13
C VAL A 161 2.63 -9.95 8.86
N GLY A 162 1.32 -9.92 8.63
CA GLY A 162 0.39 -10.93 9.13
C GLY A 162 -0.44 -11.52 7.99
N THR A 163 -0.78 -12.80 8.14
CA THR A 163 -1.71 -13.50 7.24
C THR A 163 -2.80 -14.16 8.07
N ASN A 164 -4.06 -13.83 7.78
CA ASN A 164 -5.23 -14.46 8.39
C ASN A 164 -6.01 -15.25 7.35
N GLN A 165 -6.60 -16.37 7.77
CA GLN A 165 -7.37 -17.28 6.92
C GLN A 165 -8.87 -17.12 7.18
N TYR A 166 -9.67 -17.16 6.12
CA TYR A 166 -11.12 -17.07 6.17
C TYR A 166 -11.74 -18.17 5.29
N ASP A 167 -12.43 -19.13 5.90
CA ASP A 167 -13.03 -20.30 5.25
C ASP A 167 -14.56 -20.36 5.35
N ASP A 168 -15.18 -19.31 5.91
CA ASP A 168 -16.62 -19.21 6.18
C ASP A 168 -17.27 -17.95 5.60
N LEU A 169 -16.66 -17.34 4.57
CA LEU A 169 -17.26 -16.20 3.88
C LEU A 169 -18.57 -16.62 3.18
N PRO A 170 -19.64 -15.80 3.27
CA PRO A 170 -20.93 -16.14 2.68
C PRO A 170 -20.96 -16.03 1.14
N PHE A 171 -19.87 -15.56 0.52
CA PHE A 171 -19.71 -15.33 -0.91
C PHE A 171 -18.22 -15.40 -1.31
N GLU A 172 -17.96 -15.48 -2.62
CA GLU A 172 -16.62 -15.31 -3.20
C GLU A 172 -16.25 -13.81 -3.22
N PRO A 173 -15.22 -13.37 -2.48
CA PRO A 173 -14.81 -11.99 -2.44
C PRO A 173 -14.00 -11.59 -3.67
N VAL A 174 -14.25 -10.38 -4.18
CA VAL A 174 -13.54 -9.76 -5.32
C VAL A 174 -12.74 -8.51 -4.91
N ALA A 175 -12.89 -8.06 -3.66
CA ALA A 175 -12.14 -6.95 -3.07
C ALA A 175 -12.09 -7.06 -1.54
N VAL A 176 -11.04 -6.49 -0.95
CA VAL A 176 -10.87 -6.35 0.50
C VAL A 176 -10.52 -4.91 0.83
N VAL A 177 -11.22 -4.32 1.78
CA VAL A 177 -10.97 -2.96 2.27
C VAL A 177 -10.57 -3.02 3.73
N ILE A 178 -9.43 -2.42 4.07
CA ILE A 178 -8.98 -2.23 5.45
C ILE A 178 -9.73 -1.05 6.05
N ASP A 179 -10.17 -1.18 7.31
CA ASP A 179 -10.89 -0.14 8.05
C ASP A 179 -12.02 0.54 7.24
N PRO A 180 -13.01 -0.23 6.75
CA PRO A 180 -14.02 0.23 5.80
C PRO A 180 -14.93 1.36 6.33
N GLU A 181 -14.85 1.67 7.62
CA GLU A 181 -15.66 2.69 8.30
C GLU A 181 -14.79 3.82 8.90
N TYR A 182 -13.50 3.88 8.55
CA TYR A 182 -12.57 4.98 8.88
C TYR A 182 -12.42 5.23 10.39
N LYS A 183 -12.25 4.13 11.15
CA LYS A 183 -12.26 4.08 12.61
C LYS A 183 -10.86 4.13 13.23
N MET A 184 -9.81 3.95 12.44
CA MET A 184 -8.41 3.90 12.85
C MET A 184 -7.65 5.14 12.40
N MET A 185 -6.57 5.47 13.11
CA MET A 185 -5.68 6.59 12.77
C MET A 185 -4.40 6.15 12.05
N ASP A 186 -4.51 5.14 11.22
CA ASP A 186 -3.39 4.68 10.43
C ASP A 186 -2.92 5.74 9.43
N ALA A 187 -1.78 5.47 8.79
CA ALA A 187 -1.14 6.37 7.84
C ALA A 187 -1.82 6.37 6.47
N VAL A 188 -3.15 6.52 6.46
CA VAL A 188 -4.02 6.47 5.29
C VAL A 188 -5.04 7.61 5.32
N THR A 189 -5.36 8.13 4.14
CA THR A 189 -6.65 8.77 3.86
C THR A 189 -7.33 7.97 2.77
N ASP A 190 -8.60 7.64 2.94
CA ASP A 190 -9.32 6.76 2.03
C ASP A 190 -10.81 7.12 1.93
N LEU A 191 -11.41 6.75 0.80
CA LEU A 191 -12.83 6.97 0.58
C LEU A 191 -13.40 6.02 -0.47
N GLY A 192 -14.47 5.32 -0.08
CA GLY A 192 -15.31 4.53 -0.97
C GLY A 192 -16.44 5.34 -1.62
N HIS A 193 -16.68 5.14 -2.91
CA HIS A 193 -17.78 5.76 -3.65
C HIS A 193 -18.47 4.78 -4.60
N ILE A 194 -19.81 4.79 -4.61
CA ILE A 194 -20.61 4.00 -5.55
C ILE A 194 -21.09 4.91 -6.69
N PHE A 195 -20.60 4.66 -7.90
CA PHE A 195 -21.08 5.30 -9.10
C PHE A 195 -22.32 4.56 -9.64
N LYS A 196 -23.41 5.32 -9.78
CA LYS A 196 -24.64 4.87 -10.48
C LYS A 196 -24.84 5.53 -11.83
N ASN A 197 -24.00 6.52 -12.13
CA ASN A 197 -23.97 7.25 -13.39
C ASN A 197 -22.51 7.61 -13.70
N THR A 198 -22.22 7.87 -14.97
CA THR A 198 -20.96 8.44 -15.44
C THR A 198 -20.74 9.85 -14.89
N GLY A 199 -19.48 10.25 -14.74
CA GLY A 199 -19.08 11.60 -14.37
C GLY A 199 -17.88 11.64 -13.43
N LEU A 200 -17.47 12.88 -13.12
CA LEU A 200 -16.32 13.18 -12.28
C LEU A 200 -16.69 13.20 -10.79
N VAL A 201 -15.94 12.44 -9.98
CA VAL A 201 -15.93 12.52 -8.53
C VAL A 201 -14.54 12.91 -8.03
N ASN A 202 -14.50 13.81 -7.05
CA ASN A 202 -13.28 14.32 -6.43
C ASN A 202 -13.11 13.72 -5.03
N PHE A 203 -12.05 12.93 -4.86
CA PHE A 203 -11.61 12.34 -3.59
C PHE A 203 -10.56 13.27 -2.99
N ALA A 204 -11.04 14.31 -2.30
CA ALA A 204 -10.25 15.49 -1.99
C ALA A 204 -9.11 15.24 -0.98
N ASP A 205 -9.33 14.29 -0.06
CA ASP A 205 -8.37 13.95 1.00
C ASP A 205 -7.40 12.84 0.56
N GLU A 206 -7.76 12.14 -0.51
CA GLU A 206 -6.96 11.14 -1.19
C GLU A 206 -6.16 11.75 -2.34
N TYR A 207 -6.31 13.04 -2.63
CA TYR A 207 -5.59 13.73 -3.71
C TYR A 207 -5.78 13.10 -5.10
N ILE A 208 -6.98 12.57 -5.37
CA ILE A 208 -7.29 11.88 -6.62
C ILE A 208 -8.70 12.20 -7.12
N LYS A 209 -8.92 12.12 -8.44
CA LYS A 209 -10.26 12.17 -9.05
C LYS A 209 -10.47 10.98 -9.96
N ALA A 210 -11.71 10.55 -10.09
CA ALA A 210 -12.12 9.58 -11.10
C ALA A 210 -13.19 10.22 -11.99
N ASP A 211 -12.96 10.28 -13.29
CA ASP A 211 -13.94 10.69 -14.30
C ASP A 211 -14.41 9.45 -15.07
N ILE A 212 -15.59 8.95 -14.73
CA ILE A 212 -16.14 7.73 -15.34
C ILE A 212 -16.91 8.09 -16.61
N THR A 213 -16.53 7.52 -17.76
CA THR A 213 -17.21 7.73 -19.05
C THR A 213 -18.05 6.52 -19.48
N ASN A 214 -17.73 5.33 -18.98
CA ASN A 214 -18.53 4.12 -19.13
C ASN A 214 -18.39 3.26 -17.87
N LEU A 215 -19.51 2.88 -17.24
CA LEU A 215 -19.48 2.05 -16.02
C LEU A 215 -19.15 0.58 -16.30
N GLY A 216 -19.48 0.08 -17.51
CA GLY A 216 -19.41 -1.35 -17.81
C GLY A 216 -20.44 -2.24 -17.08
N ALA A 217 -21.17 -1.70 -16.10
CA ALA A 217 -22.19 -2.35 -15.27
C ALA A 217 -23.26 -1.34 -14.81
N ASP A 218 -24.32 -1.82 -14.11
CA ASP A 218 -25.39 -0.97 -13.56
C ASP A 218 -24.87 0.01 -12.48
N SER A 219 -23.88 -0.42 -11.72
CA SER A 219 -23.15 0.41 -10.76
C SER A 219 -21.77 -0.17 -10.52
N ILE A 220 -20.83 0.69 -10.12
CA ILE A 220 -19.49 0.28 -9.69
C ILE A 220 -19.15 0.92 -8.34
N TYR A 221 -18.34 0.23 -7.55
CA TYR A 221 -17.77 0.72 -6.30
C TYR A 221 -16.28 0.95 -6.50
N LEU A 222 -15.82 2.17 -6.28
CA LEU A 222 -14.40 2.53 -6.27
C LEU A 222 -14.01 2.87 -4.84
N HIS A 223 -12.95 2.23 -4.35
CA HIS A 223 -12.30 2.55 -3.09
C HIS A 223 -10.94 3.16 -3.39
N MET A 224 -10.76 4.41 -2.98
CA MET A 224 -9.53 5.16 -3.18
C MET A 224 -8.77 5.21 -1.88
N THR A 225 -7.54 4.71 -1.86
CA THR A 225 -6.67 4.75 -0.69
C THR A 225 -5.43 5.58 -1.03
N HIS A 226 -5.11 6.54 -0.18
CA HIS A 226 -3.88 7.32 -0.24
C HIS A 226 -3.03 7.02 1.00
N TYR A 227 -1.94 6.33 0.76
CA TYR A 227 -0.97 5.96 1.79
C TYR A 227 -0.02 7.11 2.05
N TRP A 228 0.13 7.52 3.31
CA TRP A 228 1.09 8.52 3.80
C TRP A 228 2.41 7.87 4.26
N VAL A 229 2.85 6.87 3.51
CA VAL A 229 4.10 6.14 3.71
C VAL A 229 4.77 5.95 2.36
N ALA A 230 6.07 5.63 2.36
CA ALA A 230 6.79 5.40 1.12
C ALA A 230 6.20 4.19 0.33
N PRO A 231 6.08 4.29 -1.00
CA PRO A 231 5.96 3.12 -1.87
C PRO A 231 7.18 2.21 -1.70
N ASP A 232 7.06 0.95 -2.12
CA ASP A 232 8.23 0.07 -2.14
C ASP A 232 9.24 0.59 -3.16
N PRO A 233 10.55 0.45 -2.92
CA PRO A 233 11.56 0.90 -3.86
C PRO A 233 11.52 0.09 -5.16
N VAL A 234 12.08 0.66 -6.23
CA VAL A 234 12.40 -0.11 -7.45
C VAL A 234 13.65 -0.93 -7.18
N GLU A 235 13.60 -2.23 -7.47
CA GLU A 235 14.72 -3.15 -7.30
C GLU A 235 15.10 -3.83 -8.62
N PRO A 236 16.36 -3.70 -9.09
CA PRO A 236 17.41 -2.84 -8.55
C PRO A 236 17.08 -1.34 -8.74
N PRO A 237 17.63 -0.45 -7.89
CA PRO A 237 17.43 0.99 -8.05
C PRO A 237 17.85 1.47 -9.43
N LEU A 238 17.00 2.28 -10.07
CA LEU A 238 17.28 2.88 -11.37
C LEU A 238 17.98 4.23 -11.19
N PRO A 239 19.22 4.40 -11.68
CA PRO A 239 19.91 5.68 -11.60
C PRO A 239 19.10 6.79 -12.28
N GLY A 240 18.89 7.91 -11.57
CA GLY A 240 18.14 9.06 -12.07
C GLY A 240 16.64 9.02 -11.79
N LEU A 241 16.07 7.88 -11.36
CA LEU A 241 14.66 7.79 -10.96
C LEU A 241 14.52 7.90 -9.44
N THR A 242 13.78 8.89 -8.98
CA THR A 242 13.45 9.05 -7.55
C THR A 242 11.95 8.91 -7.34
N LEU A 243 11.53 7.89 -6.59
CA LEU A 243 10.13 7.73 -6.18
C LEU A 243 9.81 8.70 -5.03
N SER A 244 8.53 9.08 -4.91
CA SER A 244 8.00 9.65 -3.68
C SER A 244 8.46 8.84 -2.47
N ASP A 245 9.06 9.47 -1.46
CA ASP A 245 9.36 8.80 -0.17
C ASP A 245 8.23 8.97 0.86
N TYR A 246 7.13 9.59 0.44
CA TYR A 246 6.18 10.23 1.35
C TYR A 246 4.75 9.69 1.21
N ARG A 247 4.33 9.39 -0.03
CA ARG A 247 2.97 8.94 -0.34
C ARG A 247 2.86 8.18 -1.66
N TYR A 248 1.81 7.35 -1.75
CA TYR A 248 1.36 6.71 -2.98
C TYR A 248 -0.14 6.40 -2.88
N TRP A 249 -0.76 5.93 -3.97
CA TRP A 249 -2.18 5.56 -4.01
C TRP A 249 -2.36 4.07 -4.22
N HIS A 250 -3.51 3.58 -3.79
CA HIS A 250 -4.05 2.28 -4.16
C HIS A 250 -5.51 2.46 -4.59
N VAL A 251 -5.86 1.85 -5.72
CA VAL A 251 -7.19 1.86 -6.30
C VAL A 251 -7.72 0.43 -6.26
N ASP A 252 -8.87 0.23 -5.61
CA ASP A 252 -9.59 -1.06 -5.62
C ASP A 252 -11.10 -0.84 -5.60
N GLY A 253 -11.88 -1.90 -5.41
CA GLY A 253 -13.33 -1.87 -5.29
C GLY A 253 -14.01 -2.95 -6.13
N VAL A 254 -15.27 -2.75 -6.47
CA VAL A 254 -16.08 -3.68 -7.26
C VAL A 254 -16.43 -3.01 -8.58
N PHE A 255 -15.62 -3.26 -9.60
CA PHE A 255 -15.83 -2.75 -10.94
C PHE A 255 -15.28 -3.72 -12.00
N PRO A 256 -15.93 -3.81 -13.17
CA PRO A 256 -15.50 -4.72 -14.22
C PRO A 256 -14.29 -4.17 -14.99
N GLU A 257 -13.56 -5.05 -15.69
CA GLU A 257 -12.39 -4.66 -16.49
C GLU A 257 -12.72 -3.68 -17.63
N ASN A 258 -13.97 -3.63 -18.08
CA ASN A 258 -14.42 -2.76 -19.16
C ASN A 258 -14.96 -1.39 -18.69
N VAL A 259 -14.70 -1.00 -17.44
CA VAL A 259 -14.92 0.38 -17.01
C VAL A 259 -14.04 1.32 -17.84
N GLU A 260 -14.60 2.43 -18.32
CA GLU A 260 -13.86 3.45 -19.08
C GLU A 260 -13.92 4.78 -18.34
N GLY A 261 -12.80 5.51 -18.37
CA GLY A 261 -12.67 6.77 -17.68
C GLY A 261 -11.22 7.14 -17.46
N GLN A 262 -11.01 8.16 -16.64
CA GLN A 262 -9.69 8.70 -16.34
C GLN A 262 -9.49 8.84 -14.83
N MET A 263 -8.29 8.50 -14.34
CA MET A 263 -7.85 8.84 -13.00
C MET A 263 -6.95 10.07 -13.04
N HIS A 264 -7.23 11.06 -12.20
CA HIS A 264 -6.44 12.30 -12.08
C HIS A 264 -5.68 12.29 -10.76
N PHE A 265 -4.37 12.03 -10.81
CA PHE A 265 -3.48 11.99 -9.66
C PHE A 265 -2.90 13.37 -9.39
N PHE A 266 -3.24 13.99 -8.26
CA PHE A 266 -2.78 15.33 -7.93
C PHE A 266 -1.34 15.32 -7.45
N TYR A 267 -0.53 16.26 -7.93
CA TYR A 267 0.82 16.54 -7.43
C TYR A 267 0.97 18.01 -7.06
N SER A 268 1.78 18.30 -6.04
CA SER A 268 2.12 19.67 -5.65
C SER A 268 3.44 19.77 -4.88
N LYS A 269 4.31 20.68 -5.35
CA LYS A 269 5.48 21.15 -4.59
C LYS A 269 5.10 21.98 -3.36
N ALA A 270 3.85 22.42 -3.23
CA ALA A 270 3.40 23.21 -2.09
C ALA A 270 2.84 22.33 -0.96
N GLY A 271 2.68 22.92 0.23
CA GLY A 271 1.91 22.30 1.31
C GLY A 271 2.53 21.04 1.93
N ASN A 272 3.85 20.85 1.85
CA ASN A 272 4.56 19.67 2.36
C ASN A 272 4.02 18.34 1.79
N LEU A 273 3.74 18.31 0.48
CA LEU A 273 3.16 17.15 -0.20
C LEU A 273 4.20 16.42 -1.06
N ASP A 274 4.72 17.07 -2.12
CA ASP A 274 5.70 16.48 -3.05
C ASP A 274 6.97 17.35 -3.21
N ASN A 275 7.23 18.23 -2.26
CA ASN A 275 8.33 19.21 -2.32
C ASN A 275 9.75 18.59 -2.19
N ASN A 276 9.81 17.34 -1.78
CA ASN A 276 11.01 16.49 -1.67
C ASN A 276 11.43 15.91 -3.02
N ILE A 277 10.47 15.58 -3.91
CA ILE A 277 10.74 15.00 -5.24
C ILE A 277 10.61 16.02 -6.36
N ILE A 278 9.74 17.03 -6.24
CA ILE A 278 9.57 18.08 -7.25
C ILE A 278 10.53 19.23 -6.93
N THR A 279 11.80 19.06 -7.29
CA THR A 279 12.87 19.99 -6.89
C THR A 279 13.23 21.02 -7.95
N ASP A 280 13.31 20.61 -9.22
CA ASP A 280 13.74 21.45 -10.35
C ASP A 280 12.64 21.52 -11.43
N PRO A 281 12.44 22.66 -12.13
CA PRO A 281 11.57 22.72 -13.31
C PRO A 281 11.98 21.82 -14.48
N ASN A 282 13.24 21.38 -14.55
CA ASN A 282 13.74 20.49 -15.60
C ASN A 282 13.52 19.00 -15.27
N ASP A 283 13.18 18.69 -14.03
CA ASP A 283 12.81 17.35 -13.58
C ASP A 283 11.55 16.87 -14.32
N SER A 284 11.55 15.62 -14.77
CA SER A 284 10.38 15.02 -15.44
C SER A 284 9.58 14.19 -14.46
N ILE A 285 8.46 14.73 -13.98
CA ILE A 285 7.51 13.99 -13.15
C ILE A 285 6.85 12.89 -13.97
N VAL A 286 6.81 11.69 -13.43
CA VAL A 286 6.20 10.51 -14.04
C VAL A 286 5.27 9.82 -13.05
N LEU A 287 4.36 9.01 -13.60
CA LEU A 287 3.47 8.15 -12.85
C LEU A 287 3.89 6.70 -13.04
N LEU A 288 4.14 6.02 -11.94
CA LEU A 288 4.40 4.58 -11.93
C LEU A 288 3.16 3.84 -11.44
N TYR A 289 3.00 2.60 -11.90
CA TYR A 289 1.90 1.71 -11.57
C TYR A 289 2.40 0.29 -11.32
N ARG A 290 1.66 -0.47 -10.53
CA ARG A 290 1.76 -1.93 -10.45
C ARG A 290 0.42 -2.51 -10.00
N PRO A 291 0.03 -3.71 -10.44
CA PRO A 291 -1.23 -4.33 -10.03
C PRO A 291 -1.26 -4.73 -8.54
N HIS A 292 -0.12 -5.10 -7.96
CA HIS A 292 0.03 -5.42 -6.54
C HIS A 292 1.52 -5.37 -6.12
N ALA A 293 1.79 -5.45 -4.81
CA ALA A 293 3.14 -5.28 -4.24
C ALA A 293 4.20 -6.29 -4.74
N GLY A 294 3.77 -7.44 -5.24
CA GLY A 294 4.65 -8.48 -5.80
C GLY A 294 5.11 -8.23 -7.24
N VAL A 295 4.63 -7.16 -7.90
CA VAL A 295 5.01 -6.78 -9.27
C VAL A 295 5.87 -5.52 -9.23
N PRO A 296 7.00 -5.46 -9.97
CA PRO A 296 7.80 -4.24 -10.08
C PRO A 296 6.99 -3.06 -10.61
N TRP A 297 7.37 -1.85 -10.19
CA TRP A 297 6.81 -0.62 -10.73
C TRP A 297 7.10 -0.48 -12.23
N GLU A 298 6.09 -0.09 -12.99
CA GLU A 298 6.21 0.28 -14.40
C GLU A 298 5.75 1.72 -14.62
N GLN A 299 6.40 2.44 -15.54
CA GLN A 299 5.95 3.77 -15.93
C GLN A 299 4.78 3.62 -16.89
N ILE A 300 3.69 4.33 -16.61
CA ILE A 300 2.49 4.30 -17.46
C ILE A 300 2.34 5.60 -18.25
N SER A 301 1.52 5.55 -19.30
CA SER A 301 1.17 6.74 -20.07
C SER A 301 0.21 7.63 -19.30
N PHE A 302 0.42 8.94 -19.38
CA PHE A 302 -0.46 9.93 -18.79
C PHE A 302 -0.39 11.23 -19.59
N SER A 303 -1.41 12.07 -19.44
CA SER A 303 -1.37 13.48 -19.82
C SER A 303 -1.22 14.36 -18.59
N GLN A 304 -0.46 15.43 -18.69
CA GLN A 304 -0.25 16.36 -17.58
C GLN A 304 -1.16 17.59 -17.73
N LEU A 305 -1.93 17.88 -16.68
CA LEU A 305 -2.74 19.08 -16.56
C LEU A 305 -2.17 20.00 -15.46
N GLY A 306 -1.52 21.08 -15.87
CA GLY A 306 -0.94 22.07 -14.97
C GLY A 306 0.58 22.20 -15.13
N PRO A 307 1.21 23.21 -14.51
CA PRO A 307 2.65 23.36 -14.53
C PRO A 307 3.36 22.21 -13.79
N TRP A 308 4.67 22.05 -14.02
CA TRP A 308 5.53 21.05 -13.36
C TRP A 308 5.45 21.07 -11.81
N SER A 309 5.09 22.19 -11.20
CA SER A 309 5.07 22.37 -9.75
C SER A 309 3.73 22.07 -9.07
N VAL A 310 2.63 22.01 -9.83
CA VAL A 310 1.29 21.67 -9.31
C VAL A 310 0.35 21.31 -10.45
N GLY A 311 -0.40 20.22 -10.30
CA GLY A 311 -1.34 19.79 -11.34
C GLY A 311 -1.88 18.39 -11.12
N TYR A 312 -2.30 17.77 -12.22
CA TYR A 312 -2.74 16.38 -12.27
C TYR A 312 -1.98 15.61 -13.34
N LEU A 313 -1.59 14.38 -13.03
CA LEU A 313 -1.25 13.36 -14.03
C LEU A 313 -2.52 12.56 -14.29
N ILE A 314 -2.93 12.48 -15.56
CA ILE A 314 -4.23 11.94 -15.98
C ILE A 314 -4.00 10.70 -16.83
N THR A 315 -4.51 9.57 -16.37
CA THR A 315 -4.46 8.30 -17.08
C THR A 315 -5.60 8.18 -18.10
N ASP A 316 -5.44 7.32 -19.09
CA ASP A 316 -6.47 7.03 -20.11
C ASP A 316 -7.40 5.87 -19.71
N GLU A 317 -7.14 5.23 -18.57
CA GLU A 317 -7.83 4.05 -18.09
C GLU A 317 -7.93 4.04 -16.57
N ILE A 318 -8.91 3.29 -16.06
CA ILE A 318 -9.09 3.06 -14.62
C ILE A 318 -8.72 1.61 -14.36
N LYS A 319 -7.70 1.39 -13.52
CA LYS A 319 -7.23 0.06 -13.14
C LYS A 319 -7.12 -0.07 -11.64
N LYS A 320 -7.30 -1.30 -11.16
CA LYS A 320 -6.94 -1.68 -9.80
C LYS A 320 -5.43 -1.72 -9.64
N GLY A 321 -4.92 -1.35 -8.48
CA GLY A 321 -3.50 -1.47 -8.15
C GLY A 321 -2.92 -0.22 -7.50
N ASP A 322 -1.60 -0.23 -7.33
CA ASP A 322 -0.87 0.87 -6.73
C ASP A 322 -0.38 1.85 -7.79
N TYR A 323 -0.33 3.13 -7.43
CA TYR A 323 0.21 4.20 -8.25
C TYR A 323 1.14 5.07 -7.40
N THR A 324 2.28 5.48 -7.93
CA THR A 324 3.17 6.43 -7.23
C THR A 324 3.74 7.47 -8.17
N LEU A 325 3.97 8.67 -7.63
CA LEU A 325 4.79 9.68 -8.30
C LEU A 325 6.26 9.25 -8.26
N ALA A 326 6.95 9.55 -9.35
CA ALA A 326 8.41 9.55 -9.39
C ALA A 326 8.91 10.69 -10.27
N VAL A 327 10.20 10.96 -10.21
CA VAL A 327 10.85 12.02 -10.98
C VAL A 327 12.12 11.46 -11.62
N TRP A 328 12.27 11.69 -12.92
CA TRP A 328 13.54 11.53 -13.63
C TRP A 328 14.35 12.81 -13.54
N ASP A 329 15.61 12.67 -13.12
CA ASP A 329 16.63 13.72 -13.22
C ASP A 329 16.86 14.08 -14.71
N GLU A 330 16.99 15.37 -15.01
CA GLU A 330 17.26 15.94 -16.34
C GLU A 330 18.37 15.18 -17.10
N GLU A 331 19.42 14.72 -16.42
CA GLU A 331 20.53 13.98 -17.04
C GLU A 331 20.09 12.62 -17.66
N TYR A 332 18.96 12.07 -17.22
CA TYR A 332 18.46 10.74 -17.58
C TYR A 332 17.14 10.75 -18.38
N VAL A 333 16.49 11.92 -18.54
CA VAL A 333 15.22 12.09 -19.29
C VAL A 333 15.29 11.54 -20.73
N GLY A 334 16.46 11.57 -21.36
CA GLY A 334 16.67 11.01 -22.70
C GLY A 334 16.88 9.49 -22.77
N GLN A 335 17.04 8.81 -21.63
CA GLN A 335 17.31 7.36 -21.54
C GLN A 335 16.13 6.54 -20.96
N GLU A 336 15.01 7.21 -20.67
CA GLU A 336 13.79 6.65 -20.06
C GLU A 336 13.30 5.35 -20.73
N GLU A 337 13.25 5.32 -22.06
CA GLU A 337 12.72 4.19 -22.84
C GLU A 337 13.51 2.88 -22.69
N THR A 338 14.75 2.93 -22.20
CA THR A 338 15.61 1.74 -22.07
C THR A 338 15.45 1.05 -20.71
N TYR A 339 15.15 1.81 -19.65
CA TYR A 339 15.18 1.30 -18.28
C TYR A 339 13.81 0.85 -17.74
N MET A 340 12.71 1.39 -18.26
CA MET A 340 11.35 1.13 -17.76
C MET A 340 10.48 0.28 -18.70
N LYS A 341 11.05 -0.34 -19.74
CA LYS A 341 10.31 -1.35 -20.49
C LYS A 341 10.04 -2.55 -19.57
N PRO A 342 8.78 -3.00 -19.43
CA PRO A 342 8.48 -4.23 -18.72
C PRO A 342 9.36 -5.35 -19.26
N SER A 343 10.03 -6.09 -18.38
CA SER A 343 10.71 -7.31 -18.81
C SER A 343 9.64 -8.20 -19.43
N GLU A 344 9.81 -8.56 -20.71
CA GLU A 344 8.86 -9.43 -21.40
C GLU A 344 8.82 -10.86 -20.79
N MET A 345 9.70 -11.14 -19.83
CA MET A 345 9.81 -12.37 -19.05
C MET A 345 10.04 -12.05 -17.56
N LEU A 346 9.01 -12.23 -16.74
CA LEU A 346 9.08 -12.10 -15.28
C LEU A 346 9.24 -13.49 -14.65
N VAL A 347 10.05 -13.63 -13.58
CA VAL A 347 10.33 -14.93 -12.95
C VAL A 347 10.10 -14.91 -11.45
N TYR A 348 9.22 -15.78 -10.95
CA TYR A 348 8.92 -15.90 -9.52
C TYR A 348 8.64 -17.34 -9.06
N PRO A 349 8.81 -17.64 -7.75
CA PRO A 349 9.57 -16.83 -6.80
C PRO A 349 11.05 -16.77 -7.24
N ASN A 350 11.73 -15.69 -6.89
CA ASN A 350 13.16 -15.52 -7.12
C ASN A 350 13.74 -14.63 -6.00
N PRO A 351 14.52 -15.17 -5.04
CA PRO A 351 15.04 -16.54 -4.98
C PRO A 351 13.97 -17.63 -4.80
N SER A 352 14.27 -18.87 -5.21
CA SER A 352 13.41 -20.06 -5.01
C SER A 352 14.22 -21.26 -4.52
N GLU A 353 13.58 -22.21 -3.85
CA GLU A 353 14.19 -23.52 -3.56
C GLU A 353 14.27 -24.34 -4.84
N ASP A 354 13.18 -24.90 -5.36
CA ASP A 354 13.24 -25.80 -6.53
C ASP A 354 12.37 -25.36 -7.71
N ARG A 355 11.61 -24.27 -7.60
CA ARG A 355 10.56 -23.97 -8.60
C ARG A 355 10.57 -22.52 -9.06
N PHE A 356 10.75 -22.32 -10.36
CA PHE A 356 10.67 -21.00 -10.99
C PHE A 356 9.53 -20.96 -12.00
N THR A 357 8.70 -19.93 -11.93
CA THR A 357 7.60 -19.67 -12.87
C THR A 357 7.96 -18.45 -13.71
N PHE A 358 8.10 -18.67 -15.02
CA PHE A 358 8.27 -17.62 -16.02
C PHE A 358 6.90 -17.17 -16.50
N VAL A 359 6.57 -15.90 -16.29
CA VAL A 359 5.40 -15.25 -16.86
C VAL A 359 5.85 -14.38 -18.02
N LEU A 360 5.23 -14.58 -19.18
CA LEU A 360 5.61 -13.94 -20.43
C LEU A 360 4.53 -12.93 -20.81
N SER A 361 4.93 -11.70 -21.15
CA SER A 361 4.01 -10.63 -21.57
C SER A 361 4.05 -10.37 -23.09
N THR A 362 4.68 -11.26 -23.84
CA THR A 362 4.86 -11.15 -25.30
C THR A 362 3.71 -11.78 -26.10
N GLN A 363 3.34 -11.14 -27.22
CA GLN A 363 2.30 -11.60 -28.14
C GLN A 363 2.81 -12.63 -29.18
N GLU A 364 4.14 -12.80 -29.25
CA GLU A 364 4.80 -13.67 -30.23
C GLU A 364 5.37 -14.93 -29.56
N PRO A 365 5.50 -16.07 -30.27
CA PRO A 365 6.07 -17.27 -29.70
C PRO A 365 7.56 -17.08 -29.36
N VAL A 366 7.94 -17.35 -28.12
CA VAL A 366 9.31 -17.22 -27.62
C VAL A 366 9.80 -18.51 -27.00
N THR A 367 11.11 -18.69 -26.96
CA THR A 367 11.77 -19.82 -26.30
C THR A 367 12.45 -19.34 -25.03
N ILE A 368 12.27 -20.07 -23.93
CA ILE A 368 12.99 -19.80 -22.68
C ILE A 368 14.11 -20.81 -22.56
N GLU A 369 15.32 -20.35 -22.27
CA GLU A 369 16.48 -21.19 -21.97
C GLU A 369 17.08 -20.78 -20.63
N VAL A 370 17.53 -21.74 -19.82
CA VAL A 370 18.24 -21.45 -18.57
C VAL A 370 19.62 -22.07 -18.61
N PHE A 371 20.61 -21.31 -18.16
CA PHE A 371 22.01 -21.67 -18.14
C PHE A 371 22.59 -21.60 -16.72
N GLY A 372 23.44 -22.54 -16.36
CA GLY A 372 24.31 -22.42 -15.19
C GLY A 372 25.48 -21.47 -15.42
N LEU A 373 26.20 -21.10 -14.36
CA LEU A 373 27.41 -20.25 -14.44
C LEU A 373 28.53 -20.83 -15.31
N ASP A 374 28.55 -22.14 -15.52
CA ASP A 374 29.47 -22.83 -16.43
C ASP A 374 29.07 -22.67 -17.92
N GLY A 375 27.98 -21.96 -18.20
CA GLY A 375 27.41 -21.77 -19.54
C GLY A 375 26.64 -22.99 -20.05
N LYS A 376 26.44 -24.02 -19.23
CA LYS A 376 25.68 -25.22 -19.62
C LYS A 376 24.19 -24.94 -19.53
N ARG A 377 23.46 -25.23 -20.61
CA ARG A 377 22.00 -25.15 -20.63
C ARG A 377 21.39 -26.27 -19.78
N VAL A 378 20.55 -25.90 -18.82
CA VAL A 378 19.88 -26.79 -17.87
C VAL A 378 18.37 -26.89 -18.12
N PHE A 379 17.78 -25.90 -18.79
CA PHE A 379 16.36 -25.89 -19.15
C PHE A 379 16.17 -25.24 -20.52
N ALA A 380 15.17 -25.71 -21.28
CA ALA A 380 14.75 -25.10 -22.53
C ALA A 380 13.29 -25.46 -22.84
N THR A 381 12.54 -24.52 -23.42
CA THR A 381 11.18 -24.76 -23.89
C THR A 381 11.12 -24.90 -25.40
N ALA A 382 9.98 -25.39 -25.91
CA ALA A 382 9.60 -25.10 -27.30
C ALA A 382 9.09 -23.64 -27.39
N PRO A 383 9.11 -23.02 -28.59
CA PRO A 383 8.50 -21.71 -28.80
C PRO A 383 7.03 -21.71 -28.36
N GLY A 384 6.65 -20.78 -27.48
CA GLY A 384 5.32 -20.71 -26.90
C GLY A 384 4.98 -19.31 -26.38
N LYS A 385 3.74 -19.13 -25.93
CA LYS A 385 3.21 -17.84 -25.42
C LYS A 385 2.72 -17.90 -23.98
N ASN A 386 2.73 -19.08 -23.37
CA ASN A 386 2.15 -19.30 -22.05
C ASN A 386 3.23 -19.22 -20.98
N SER A 387 2.80 -19.00 -19.73
CA SER A 387 3.68 -19.16 -18.58
C SER A 387 4.33 -20.54 -18.55
N VAL A 388 5.59 -20.59 -18.13
CA VAL A 388 6.39 -21.81 -18.09
C VAL A 388 6.85 -22.04 -16.65
N VAL A 389 6.83 -23.29 -16.19
CA VAL A 389 7.45 -23.66 -14.92
C VAL A 389 8.71 -24.46 -15.19
N TRP A 390 9.81 -24.05 -14.57
CA TRP A 390 11.02 -24.84 -14.47
C TRP A 390 11.12 -25.45 -13.07
N ASP A 391 11.13 -26.78 -13.03
CA ASP A 391 11.51 -27.56 -11.85
C ASP A 391 13.04 -27.74 -11.85
N ALA A 392 13.68 -27.11 -10.88
CA ALA A 392 15.11 -27.03 -10.67
C ALA A 392 15.59 -27.99 -9.57
N ALA A 393 14.78 -28.97 -9.13
CA ALA A 393 15.15 -29.93 -8.09
C ALA A 393 16.48 -30.66 -8.37
N ASP A 394 16.74 -30.98 -9.64
CA ASP A 394 17.97 -31.67 -10.07
C ASP A 394 19.19 -30.74 -10.24
N CYS A 395 19.01 -29.43 -10.05
CA CYS A 395 20.07 -28.43 -10.19
C CYS A 395 20.64 -28.04 -8.82
N PRO A 396 21.96 -27.83 -8.67
CA PRO A 396 22.53 -27.40 -7.38
C PRO A 396 22.11 -25.98 -7.00
N ALA A 397 22.14 -25.64 -5.70
CA ALA A 397 22.03 -24.26 -5.23
C ALA A 397 23.02 -23.35 -5.95
N GLY A 398 22.60 -22.14 -6.30
CA GLY A 398 23.44 -21.18 -7.01
C GLY A 398 22.69 -20.28 -7.97
N THR A 399 23.46 -19.51 -8.75
CA THR A 399 22.93 -18.54 -9.70
C THR A 399 22.80 -19.15 -11.09
N TYR A 400 21.69 -18.87 -11.75
CA TYR A 400 21.41 -19.26 -13.13
C TYR A 400 21.03 -18.02 -13.95
N THR A 401 21.17 -18.11 -15.27
CA THR A 401 20.72 -17.08 -16.20
C THR A 401 19.62 -17.65 -17.08
N ALA A 402 18.44 -17.06 -17.02
CA ALA A 402 17.36 -17.34 -17.95
C ALA A 402 17.42 -16.36 -19.11
N THR A 403 17.26 -16.84 -20.34
CA THR A 403 17.15 -16.02 -21.54
C THR A 403 15.85 -16.32 -22.26
N MET A 404 15.22 -15.28 -22.78
CA MET A 404 14.09 -15.39 -23.68
C MET A 404 14.57 -15.09 -25.10
N LEU A 405 14.27 -15.99 -26.03
CA LEU A 405 14.68 -15.90 -27.42
C LEU A 405 13.47 -15.77 -28.34
N LYS A 406 13.59 -14.87 -29.32
CA LYS A 406 12.68 -14.71 -30.45
C LYS A 406 13.47 -14.99 -31.74
N ASP A 407 13.00 -15.96 -32.52
CA ASP A 407 13.67 -16.41 -33.76
C ASP A 407 15.18 -16.71 -33.58
N GLY A 408 15.56 -17.24 -32.40
CA GLY A 408 16.94 -17.57 -32.06
C GLY A 408 17.81 -16.39 -31.60
N VAL A 409 17.24 -15.20 -31.46
CA VAL A 409 17.90 -14.01 -30.92
C VAL A 409 17.44 -13.78 -29.48
N VAL A 410 18.38 -13.61 -28.55
CA VAL A 410 18.08 -13.27 -27.16
C VAL A 410 17.49 -11.85 -27.13
N ILE A 411 16.29 -11.73 -26.56
CA ILE A 411 15.57 -10.46 -26.42
C ILE A 411 15.45 -10.01 -24.97
N VAL A 412 15.49 -10.94 -24.00
CA VAL A 412 15.49 -10.65 -22.56
C VAL A 412 16.41 -11.65 -21.84
N SER A 413 17.05 -11.21 -20.75
CA SER A 413 17.87 -12.04 -19.88
C SER A 413 17.60 -11.71 -18.42
N GLU A 414 17.35 -12.72 -17.60
CA GLU A 414 17.07 -12.61 -16.16
C GLU A 414 18.02 -13.47 -15.33
N THR A 415 18.30 -13.05 -14.11
CA THR A 415 19.13 -13.81 -13.15
C THR A 415 18.24 -14.56 -12.17
N LEU A 416 18.44 -15.86 -12.01
CA LEU A 416 17.71 -16.71 -11.08
C LEU A 416 18.60 -17.16 -9.93
N ILE A 417 18.08 -17.16 -8.71
CA ILE A 417 18.80 -17.58 -7.50
C ILE A 417 18.12 -18.81 -6.91
N LYS A 418 18.80 -19.97 -6.99
CA LYS A 418 18.40 -21.20 -6.30
C LYS A 418 18.99 -21.21 -4.89
N SER A 419 18.16 -21.14 -3.86
CA SER A 419 18.58 -20.93 -2.48
C SER A 419 19.02 -22.20 -1.74
N ARG A 420 18.64 -23.40 -2.21
CA ARG A 420 19.01 -24.70 -1.62
C ARG A 420 19.32 -25.81 -2.62
#